data_AF-A0A8J4JW86-F1
#
_entry.id   AF-A0A8J4JW86-F1
#
_cell.length_a   1.000
_cell.length_b   1.000
_cell.length_c   1.000
_cell.angle_alpha   90.00
_cell.angle_beta   90.00
_cell.angle_gamma   90.00
#
_symmetry.space_group_name_H-M   'P 1'
#
loop_
_entity.id
_entity.type
_entity.pdbx_description
1 polymer ?
#
loop_
_entity_poly.entity_id
_entity_poly.type
_entity_poly.pdbx_seq_one_letter_code
_entity_poly.pdbx_strand_id
1 'polypeptide(L)'
;SLQLPDGQDLPLPPVILGELGKDPQNPTVCFYGHVDVQPAKKEDGWKTDPYTLTEINGNLYGRGATDNKGPVLAWINAVETFRALKLAMPVNFKFVIEGMEEAGSVGLEKLLEEEKQCFFSDVDYIVISDNLWLSNKKPALTYGSRGNICFFVEVK
;
A
#
# COMPACT_ATOMS: atom_id res chain seq x y z
N SER A 1 -6.46 -17.26 -8.61
CA SER A 1 -6.61 -16.60 -9.91
C SER A 1 -7.88 -15.78 -9.88
N LEU A 2 -7.97 -14.77 -10.73
CA LEU A 2 -9.20 -14.04 -10.99
C LEU A 2 -9.72 -14.48 -12.37
N GLN A 3 -10.98 -14.88 -12.45
CA GLN A 3 -11.63 -15.17 -13.73
C GLN A 3 -12.29 -13.90 -14.28
N LEU A 4 -11.93 -13.54 -15.51
CA LEU A 4 -12.49 -12.40 -16.23
C LEU A 4 -13.87 -12.74 -16.84
N PRO A 5 -14.69 -11.72 -17.20
CA PRO A 5 -16.00 -11.94 -17.84
C PRO A 5 -15.94 -12.71 -19.17
N ASP A 6 -14.80 -12.71 -19.85
CA ASP A 6 -14.56 -13.46 -21.09
C ASP A 6 -14.05 -14.89 -20.84
N GLY A 7 -13.99 -15.33 -19.58
CA GLY A 7 -13.59 -16.66 -19.16
C GLY A 7 -12.08 -16.85 -18.98
N GLN A 8 -11.25 -15.82 -19.20
CA GLN A 8 -9.81 -15.93 -19.00
C GLN A 8 -9.46 -15.96 -17.50
N ASP A 9 -8.57 -16.87 -17.10
CA ASP A 9 -7.99 -16.91 -15.76
C ASP A 9 -6.68 -16.11 -15.74
N LEU A 10 -6.63 -15.07 -14.92
CA LEU A 10 -5.40 -14.32 -14.66
C LEU A 10 -4.80 -14.72 -13.31
N PRO A 11 -3.47 -14.95 -13.24
CA PRO A 11 -2.81 -15.07 -11.95
C PRO A 11 -2.94 -13.75 -11.18
N LEU A 12 -3.17 -13.85 -9.88
CA LEU A 12 -3.16 -12.68 -9.02
C LEU A 12 -1.72 -12.19 -8.85
N PRO A 13 -1.48 -10.87 -8.79
CA PRO A 13 -0.21 -10.33 -8.33
C PRO A 13 0.15 -10.94 -6.96
N PRO A 14 1.43 -11.27 -6.72
CA PRO A 14 1.84 -11.77 -5.42
C PRO A 14 1.71 -10.66 -4.37
N VAL A 15 1.30 -11.04 -3.16
CA VAL A 15 1.50 -10.19 -1.98
C VAL A 15 2.93 -10.39 -1.49
N ILE A 16 3.65 -9.31 -1.28
CA ILE A 16 5.03 -9.32 -0.78
C ILE A 16 4.97 -9.30 0.74
N LEU A 17 5.51 -10.35 1.37
CA LEU A 17 5.80 -10.40 2.79
C LEU A 17 7.30 -10.19 3.00
N GLY A 18 7.65 -9.16 3.77
CA GLY A 18 9.04 -8.82 4.06
C GLY A 18 9.28 -8.65 5.55
N GLU A 19 10.46 -9.04 6.04
CA GLU A 19 10.84 -8.88 7.44
C GLU A 19 12.27 -8.31 7.56
N LEU A 20 12.48 -7.47 8.57
CA LEU A 20 13.78 -6.92 8.92
C LEU A 20 13.88 -6.66 10.42
N GLY A 21 14.84 -7.31 11.07
CA GLY A 21 15.02 -7.23 12.52
C GLY A 21 14.21 -8.31 13.25
N LYS A 22 14.71 -8.71 14.43
CA LYS A 22 14.10 -9.71 15.32
C LYS A 22 14.58 -9.54 16.76
N ASP A 23 14.87 -8.30 17.15
CA ASP A 23 15.31 -8.00 18.51
C ASP A 23 14.12 -8.14 19.46
N PRO A 24 14.16 -9.08 20.43
CA PRO A 24 13.05 -9.29 21.37
C PRO A 24 12.80 -8.10 22.31
N GLN A 25 13.72 -7.12 22.35
CA GLN A 25 13.52 -5.88 23.13
C GLN A 25 12.76 -4.81 22.33
N ASN A 26 12.65 -4.96 21.02
CA ASN A 26 11.94 -4.04 20.15
C ASN A 26 10.54 -4.57 19.84
N PRO A 27 9.52 -3.70 19.77
CA PRO A 27 8.22 -4.11 19.25
C PRO A 27 8.33 -4.41 17.75
N THR A 28 7.47 -5.32 17.26
CA THR A 28 7.35 -5.63 15.84
C THR A 28 6.19 -4.84 15.23
N VAL A 29 6.50 -4.03 14.22
CA VAL A 29 5.53 -3.20 13.51
C VAL A 29 5.38 -3.71 12.08
N CYS A 30 4.13 -4.04 11.71
CA CYS A 30 3.75 -4.42 10.37
C CYS A 30 3.24 -3.20 9.59
N PHE A 31 3.94 -2.85 8.52
CA PHE A 31 3.59 -1.78 7.60
C PHE A 31 2.86 -2.37 6.39
N TYR A 32 1.63 -1.93 6.19
CA TYR A 32 0.84 -2.32 5.02
C TYR A 32 0.77 -1.19 3.98
N GLY A 33 0.79 -1.56 2.71
CA GLY A 33 0.51 -0.69 1.57
C GLY A 33 0.29 -1.49 0.29
N HIS A 34 0.08 -0.78 -0.82
CA HIS A 34 -0.16 -1.40 -2.13
C HIS A 34 0.64 -0.71 -3.24
N VAL A 35 0.82 -1.41 -4.36
CA VAL A 35 1.60 -0.90 -5.51
C VAL A 35 0.85 -0.93 -6.84
N ASP A 36 -0.34 -1.53 -6.88
CA ASP A 36 -1.28 -1.26 -7.95
C ASP A 36 -1.77 0.19 -7.88
N VAL A 37 -2.34 0.66 -8.98
CA VAL A 37 -2.78 2.05 -9.11
C VAL A 37 -4.00 2.09 -10.01
N GLN A 38 -4.92 3.01 -9.74
CA GLN A 38 -5.99 3.30 -10.70
C GLN A 38 -5.43 3.61 -12.11
N PRO A 39 -6.16 3.28 -13.18
CA PRO A 39 -5.80 3.69 -14.52
C PRO A 39 -5.76 5.23 -14.64
N ALA A 40 -4.94 5.68 -15.58
CA ALA A 40 -4.84 7.08 -15.97
C ALA A 40 -4.38 7.17 -17.42
N LYS A 41 -4.94 8.12 -18.16
CA LYS A 41 -4.52 8.48 -19.50
C LYS A 41 -4.36 9.99 -19.64
N LYS A 42 -3.52 10.40 -20.58
CA LYS A 42 -3.33 11.82 -20.90
C LYS A 42 -4.65 12.53 -21.25
N GLU A 43 -5.51 11.84 -22.00
CA GLU A 43 -6.83 12.31 -22.45
C GLU A 43 -7.82 12.57 -21.31
N ASP A 44 -7.58 12.03 -20.10
CA ASP A 44 -8.42 12.30 -18.92
C ASP A 44 -8.21 13.72 -18.34
N GLY A 45 -7.32 14.53 -18.94
CA GLY A 45 -7.04 15.92 -18.55
C GLY A 45 -5.71 16.13 -17.82
N TRP A 46 -4.79 15.15 -17.87
CA TRP A 46 -3.49 15.28 -17.22
C TRP A 46 -2.61 16.33 -17.90
N LYS A 47 -2.00 17.22 -17.11
CA LYS A 47 -1.05 18.24 -17.62
C LYS A 47 0.32 17.66 -17.97
N THR A 48 0.73 16.58 -17.31
CA THR A 48 1.95 15.79 -17.59
C THR A 48 1.57 14.40 -18.11
N ASP A 49 2.54 13.58 -18.48
CA ASP A 49 2.27 12.14 -18.67
C ASP A 49 1.96 11.52 -17.28
N PRO A 50 0.84 10.80 -17.10
CA PRO A 50 0.47 10.23 -15.80
C PRO A 50 1.49 9.22 -15.26
N TYR A 51 2.24 8.51 -16.10
CA TYR A 51 3.19 7.48 -15.67
C TYR A 51 4.65 7.95 -15.71
N THR A 52 4.89 9.23 -16.02
CA THR A 52 6.20 9.86 -15.85
C THR A 52 6.14 10.83 -14.68
N LEU A 53 6.77 10.47 -13.57
CA LEU A 53 6.84 11.33 -12.38
C LEU A 53 7.49 12.66 -12.75
N THR A 54 6.73 13.75 -12.61
CA THR A 54 7.16 15.09 -13.01
C THR A 54 7.05 16.05 -11.83
N GLU A 55 8.14 16.72 -11.48
CA GLU A 55 8.11 17.78 -10.46
C GLU A 55 7.68 19.12 -11.08
N ILE A 56 6.70 19.79 -10.45
CA ILE A 56 6.29 21.15 -10.80
C ILE A 56 6.09 21.95 -9.51
N ASN A 57 6.87 23.02 -9.33
CA ASN A 57 6.79 23.92 -8.17
C ASN A 57 6.85 23.17 -6.81
N GLY A 58 7.73 22.17 -6.69
CA GLY A 58 7.92 21.38 -5.48
C GLY A 58 6.87 20.28 -5.25
N ASN A 59 5.89 20.12 -6.16
CA ASN A 59 4.93 19.03 -6.11
C ASN A 59 5.29 17.95 -7.13
N LEU A 60 5.18 16.68 -6.73
CA LEU A 60 5.44 15.52 -7.58
C LEU A 60 4.13 15.02 -8.21
N TYR A 61 4.02 15.10 -9.53
CA TYR A 61 2.85 14.69 -10.29
C TYR A 61 3.11 13.36 -10.99
N GLY A 62 2.26 12.37 -10.69
CA GLY A 62 2.25 11.06 -11.34
C GLY A 62 1.17 10.18 -10.72
N ARG A 63 0.54 9.32 -11.52
CA ARG A 63 -0.36 8.27 -11.03
C ARG A 63 0.43 7.34 -10.13
N GLY A 64 -0.09 7.09 -8.93
CA GLY A 64 0.60 6.30 -7.91
C GLY A 64 1.41 7.11 -6.91
N ALA A 65 1.66 8.41 -7.16
CA ALA A 65 2.59 9.19 -6.35
C ALA A 65 2.13 9.31 -4.87
N THR A 66 0.84 9.53 -4.63
CA THR A 66 0.29 9.59 -3.27
C THR A 66 -0.45 8.33 -2.83
N ASP A 67 -0.86 7.50 -3.79
CA ASP A 67 -1.78 6.37 -3.61
C ASP A 67 -1.29 5.19 -4.47
N ASN A 68 -0.48 4.27 -3.94
CA ASN A 68 0.14 4.29 -2.60
C ASN A 68 1.69 4.18 -2.64
N LYS A 69 2.29 4.38 -3.81
CA LYS A 69 3.74 4.14 -4.02
C LYS A 69 4.62 5.10 -3.22
N GLY A 70 4.26 6.38 -3.12
CA GLY A 70 5.01 7.35 -2.33
C GLY A 70 5.10 6.97 -0.85
N PRO A 71 3.96 6.72 -0.18
CA PRO A 71 3.93 6.20 1.18
C PRO A 71 4.69 4.88 1.39
N VAL A 72 4.54 3.88 0.51
CA VAL A 72 5.32 2.63 0.57
C VAL A 72 6.83 2.91 0.50
N LEU A 73 7.26 3.73 -0.46
CA LEU A 73 8.66 4.12 -0.59
C LEU A 73 9.16 4.92 0.62
N ALA A 74 8.31 5.70 1.29
CA ALA A 74 8.69 6.43 2.49
C ALA A 74 9.11 5.48 3.62
N TRP A 75 8.42 4.35 3.80
CA TRP A 75 8.82 3.33 4.79
C TRP A 75 10.15 2.67 4.43
N ILE A 76 10.35 2.32 3.16
CA ILE A 76 11.61 1.73 2.68
C ILE A 76 12.76 2.72 2.88
N ASN A 77 12.57 3.98 2.49
CA ASN A 77 13.56 5.05 2.64
C ASN A 77 13.88 5.33 4.12
N ALA A 78 12.90 5.21 5.03
CA ALA A 78 13.14 5.33 6.46
C ALA A 78 14.10 4.22 6.93
N VAL A 79 13.82 2.97 6.57
CA VAL A 79 14.72 1.83 6.87
C VAL A 79 16.12 2.07 6.28
N GLU A 80 16.21 2.46 5.01
CA GLU A 80 17.50 2.77 4.38
C GLU A 80 18.26 3.87 5.12
N THR A 81 17.56 4.91 5.58
CA THR A 81 18.16 6.02 6.34
C THR A 81 18.75 5.54 7.66
N PHE A 82 18.03 4.73 8.44
CA PHE A 82 18.56 4.15 9.69
C PHE A 82 19.82 3.32 9.42
N ARG A 83 19.82 2.50 8.35
CA ARG A 83 20.99 1.69 7.96
C ARG A 83 22.17 2.56 7.54
N ALA A 84 21.93 3.56 6.69
CA ALA A 84 22.97 4.45 6.18
C ALA A 84 23.64 5.26 7.30
N LEU A 85 22.86 5.71 8.28
CA LEU A 85 23.33 6.44 9.46
C LEU A 85 23.89 5.51 10.55
N LYS A 86 23.86 4.18 10.36
CA LYS A 86 24.27 3.16 11.35
C LYS A 86 23.57 3.33 12.70
N LEU A 87 22.31 3.76 12.67
CA LEU A 87 21.47 3.86 13.84
C LEU A 87 20.82 2.50 14.13
N ALA A 88 20.58 2.20 15.40
CA ALA A 88 19.80 1.04 15.77
C ALA A 88 18.37 1.19 15.23
N MET A 89 17.81 0.10 14.70
CA MET A 89 16.40 0.08 14.32
C MET A 89 15.54 0.21 15.59
N PRO A 90 14.56 1.14 15.62
CA PRO A 90 13.73 1.33 16.81
C PRO A 90 12.65 0.25 16.98
N VAL A 91 12.38 -0.52 15.93
CA VAL A 91 11.36 -1.58 15.87
C VAL A 91 11.87 -2.73 14.99
N ASN A 92 11.25 -3.91 15.12
CA ASN A 92 11.33 -4.94 14.08
C ASN A 92 10.33 -4.59 12.99
N PHE A 93 10.75 -4.60 11.73
CA PHE A 93 9.90 -4.22 10.60
C PHE A 93 9.33 -5.47 9.95
N LYS A 94 8.01 -5.47 9.74
CA LYS A 94 7.32 -6.37 8.81
C LYS A 94 6.62 -5.56 7.74
N PHE A 95 6.59 -6.07 6.52
CA PHE A 95 5.98 -5.43 5.37
C PHE A 95 4.96 -6.37 4.74
N VAL A 96 3.77 -5.83 4.46
CA VAL A 96 2.77 -6.46 3.60
C VAL A 96 2.50 -5.49 2.46
N ILE A 97 2.93 -5.83 1.25
CA ILE A 97 2.71 -5.00 0.06
C ILE A 97 1.91 -5.80 -0.95
N GLU A 98 0.67 -5.40 -1.21
CA GLU A 98 -0.19 -6.07 -2.18
C GLU A 98 -0.26 -5.32 -3.54
N GLY A 99 -0.96 -5.93 -4.49
CA GLY A 99 -1.11 -5.39 -5.85
C GLY A 99 -2.53 -5.50 -6.38
N MET A 100 -3.54 -5.58 -5.50
CA MET A 100 -4.95 -5.68 -5.86
C MET A 100 -5.85 -4.74 -5.06
N GLU A 101 -5.32 -3.76 -4.30
CA GLU A 101 -6.11 -2.92 -3.40
C GLU A 101 -7.18 -2.14 -4.16
N GLU A 102 -6.79 -1.56 -5.31
CA GLU A 102 -7.66 -0.76 -6.19
C GLU A 102 -8.68 -1.64 -6.92
N ALA A 103 -8.52 -2.96 -6.84
CA ALA A 103 -9.37 -4.00 -7.40
C ALA A 103 -10.05 -4.86 -6.32
N GLY A 104 -10.07 -4.41 -5.07
CA GLY A 104 -10.80 -5.03 -3.96
C GLY A 104 -10.00 -6.04 -3.13
N SER A 105 -8.67 -5.96 -3.16
CA SER A 105 -7.75 -6.78 -2.35
C SER A 105 -7.97 -8.29 -2.49
N VAL A 106 -8.28 -8.73 -3.71
CA VAL A 106 -8.67 -10.13 -3.97
C VAL A 106 -7.55 -11.08 -3.56
N GLY A 107 -7.86 -11.94 -2.59
CA GLY A 107 -6.93 -12.95 -2.07
C GLY A 107 -6.15 -12.53 -0.83
N LEU A 108 -6.13 -11.24 -0.47
CA LEU A 108 -5.42 -10.78 0.72
C LEU A 108 -5.99 -11.38 2.01
N GLU A 109 -7.33 -11.36 2.19
CA GLU A 109 -7.98 -11.91 3.38
C GLU A 109 -7.59 -13.36 3.65
N LYS A 110 -7.54 -14.18 2.58
CA LYS A 110 -7.13 -15.58 2.67
C LYS A 110 -5.68 -15.71 3.15
N LEU A 111 -4.77 -14.93 2.57
CA LEU A 111 -3.36 -14.92 2.97
C LEU A 111 -3.22 -14.51 4.44
N LEU A 112 -3.93 -13.47 4.89
CA LEU A 112 -3.87 -13.01 6.27
C LEU A 112 -4.29 -14.09 7.25
N GLU A 113 -5.31 -14.89 6.93
CA GLU A 113 -5.75 -16.00 7.79
C GLU A 113 -4.74 -17.16 7.77
N GLU A 114 -4.15 -17.48 6.61
CA GLU A 114 -3.11 -18.52 6.48
C GLU A 114 -1.83 -18.16 7.26
N GLU A 115 -1.46 -16.88 7.26
CA GLU A 115 -0.21 -16.38 7.86
C GLU A 115 -0.36 -15.88 9.31
N LYS A 116 -1.59 -15.91 9.85
CA LYS A 116 -1.94 -15.35 11.15
C LYS A 116 -1.10 -15.87 12.31
N GLN A 117 -0.78 -17.17 12.29
CA GLN A 117 0.03 -17.85 13.31
C GLN A 117 1.50 -18.02 12.87
N CYS A 118 1.87 -17.46 11.72
CA CYS A 118 3.18 -17.52 11.12
C CYS A 118 3.75 -16.10 11.04
N PHE A 119 3.63 -15.45 9.87
CA PHE A 119 4.21 -14.14 9.62
C PHE A 119 3.67 -13.08 10.58
N PHE A 120 2.42 -13.18 11.04
CA PHE A 120 1.81 -12.20 11.93
C PHE A 120 1.91 -12.56 13.43
N SER A 121 2.52 -13.69 13.78
CA SER A 121 2.49 -14.25 15.15
C SER A 121 3.14 -13.39 16.23
N ASP A 122 4.06 -12.51 15.83
CA ASP A 122 4.86 -11.64 16.70
C ASP A 122 4.62 -10.15 16.42
N VAL A 123 3.58 -9.79 15.66
CA VAL A 123 3.24 -8.40 15.34
C VAL A 123 2.53 -7.73 16.50
N ASP A 124 3.12 -6.65 17.02
CA ASP A 124 2.54 -5.83 18.10
C ASP A 124 1.62 -4.73 17.56
N TYR A 125 2.00 -4.13 16.43
CA TYR A 125 1.29 -2.98 15.84
C TYR A 125 1.20 -3.09 14.32
N ILE A 126 0.12 -2.57 13.76
CA ILE A 126 -0.06 -2.41 12.31
C ILE A 126 -0.14 -0.93 11.99
N VAL A 127 0.63 -0.49 11.00
CA VAL A 127 0.64 0.89 10.51
C VAL A 127 0.28 0.88 9.03
N ILE A 128 -0.70 1.71 8.68
CA ILE A 128 -1.14 1.93 7.30
C ILE A 128 -0.98 3.42 7.03
N SER A 129 -0.31 3.75 5.92
CA SER A 129 -0.21 5.12 5.43
C SER A 129 -0.79 5.17 4.03
N ASP A 130 -2.12 5.23 3.95
CA ASP A 130 -2.85 5.16 2.69
C ASP A 130 -4.09 6.06 2.71
N ASN A 131 -3.88 7.26 3.23
CA ASN A 131 -4.93 8.23 3.45
C ASN A 131 -4.36 9.64 3.41
N LEU A 132 -5.25 10.60 3.23
CA LEU A 132 -4.89 12.01 3.13
C LEU A 132 -5.18 12.73 4.44
N TRP A 133 -4.49 13.86 4.62
CA TRP A 133 -4.86 14.81 5.66
C TRP A 133 -6.23 15.42 5.36
N LEU A 134 -7.02 15.67 6.39
CA LEU A 134 -8.31 16.37 6.26
C LEU A 134 -8.12 17.83 5.78
N SER A 135 -6.96 18.42 6.03
CA SER A 135 -6.66 19.80 5.63
C SER A 135 -5.22 19.97 5.18
N ASN A 136 -4.96 20.99 4.37
CA ASN A 136 -3.61 21.39 3.95
C ASN A 136 -2.79 22.11 5.03
N LYS A 137 -3.29 22.22 6.27
CA LYS A 137 -2.65 22.97 7.37
C LYS A 137 -2.34 22.13 8.59
N LYS A 138 -3.03 21.01 8.78
CA LYS A 138 -2.91 20.17 9.99
C LYS A 138 -2.83 18.70 9.60
N PRO A 139 -1.85 17.96 10.14
CA PRO A 139 -1.82 16.51 9.99
C PRO A 139 -3.04 15.89 10.69
N ALA A 140 -3.41 14.70 10.24
CA ALA A 140 -4.51 13.93 10.79
C ALA A 140 -4.07 12.51 11.12
N LEU A 141 -4.65 11.94 12.18
CA LEU A 141 -4.60 10.52 12.47
C LEU A 141 -5.99 9.95 12.18
N THR A 142 -6.08 9.02 11.23
CA THR A 142 -7.33 8.34 10.88
C THR A 142 -7.53 7.16 11.82
N TYR A 143 -8.69 7.08 12.45
CA TYR A 143 -9.07 6.00 13.37
C TYR A 143 -10.22 5.13 12.83
N GLY A 144 -10.69 5.40 11.61
CA GLY A 144 -11.74 4.62 10.97
C GLY A 144 -11.96 4.98 9.52
N SER A 145 -12.36 3.99 8.74
CA SER A 145 -12.72 4.10 7.33
C SER A 145 -14.17 3.62 7.13
N ARG A 146 -14.83 4.11 6.07
CA ARG A 146 -16.14 3.59 5.67
C ARG A 146 -15.97 2.30 4.86
N GLY A 147 -16.99 1.45 4.86
CA GLY A 147 -17.10 0.38 3.86
C GLY A 147 -17.48 0.91 2.48
N ASN A 148 -17.29 0.08 1.46
CA ASN A 148 -17.68 0.35 0.08
C ASN A 148 -18.54 -0.80 -0.45
N ILE A 149 -19.64 -0.49 -1.15
CA ILE A 149 -20.49 -1.47 -1.81
C ILE A 149 -20.71 -1.01 -3.26
N CYS A 150 -20.31 -1.84 -4.22
CA CYS A 150 -20.45 -1.58 -5.65
C CYS A 150 -21.58 -2.44 -6.24
N PHE A 151 -22.44 -1.84 -7.07
CA PHE A 151 -23.57 -2.52 -7.72
C PHE A 151 -23.51 -2.34 -9.24
N PHE A 152 -23.90 -3.37 -9.98
CA PHE A 152 -24.14 -3.32 -11.42
C PHE A 152 -25.64 -3.49 -11.67
N VAL A 153 -26.23 -2.58 -12.45
CA VAL A 153 -27.64 -2.65 -12.84
C VAL A 153 -27.71 -2.90 -14.35
N GLU A 154 -28.21 -4.07 -14.73
CA GLU A 154 -28.44 -4.47 -16.11
C GLU A 154 -29.95 -4.48 -16.38
N VAL A 155 -30.39 -3.77 -17.42
CA VAL A 155 -31.77 -3.80 -17.91
C VAL A 155 -31.76 -4.50 -19.27
N LYS A 156 -32.56 -5.57 -19.38
CA LYS A 156 -32.74 -6.36 -20.60
C LYS A 156 -33.99 -5.95 -21.35
#